data_AF-A0A949NUT4-F1
#
_entry.id   AF-A0A949NUT4-F1
#
_cell.length_a   1.000
_cell.length_b   1.000
_cell.length_c   1.000
_cell.angle_alpha   90.00
_cell.angle_beta   90.00
_cell.angle_gamma   90.00
#
_symmetry.space_group_name_H-M   'P 1'
#
loop_
_entity.id
_entity.type
_entity.pdbx_description
1 polymer ?
#
loop_
_entity_poly.entity_id
_entity_poly.type
_entity_poly.pdbx_seq_one_letter_code
_entity_poly.pdbx_strand_id
1 'polypeptide(L)'
;MRITVKLAGPLRKEVEGLVGGEKVLDLPEGAKVSQAIEALGLTGKVRMLMLNGRPLQQDGSMKEGDRLMLLPPSLAYNMYVATNFLAPSVREDIRKKS
;
A
#
# COMPACT_ATOMS: atom_id res chain seq x y z
N MET A 1 -3.39 -9.07 14.66
CA MET A 1 -2.40 -9.32 13.59
C MET A 1 -1.55 -8.08 13.38
N ARG A 2 -0.25 -8.29 13.12
CA ARG A 2 0.70 -7.21 12.89
C ARG A 2 0.97 -7.05 11.40
N ILE A 3 0.77 -5.84 10.87
CA ILE A 3 1.04 -5.51 9.46
C ILE A 3 2.04 -4.36 9.36
N THR A 4 2.71 -4.25 8.22
CA THR A 4 3.60 -3.12 7.92
C THR A 4 2.96 -2.24 6.85
N VAL A 5 2.81 -0.95 7.14
CA VAL A 5 2.29 0.03 6.20
C VAL A 5 3.40 0.96 5.74
N LYS A 6 3.61 1.03 4.44
CA LYS A 6 4.54 1.92 3.78
C LYS A 6 3.81 3.11 3.18
N LEU A 7 4.20 4.31 3.59
CA LEU A 7 3.65 5.56 3.09
C LEU A 7 4.57 6.16 2.02
N ALA A 8 3.97 6.59 0.92
CA ALA A 8 4.67 7.25 -0.17
C ALA A 8 4.47 8.77 -0.15
N GLY A 9 5.52 9.49 -0.54
CA GLY A 9 5.49 10.93 -0.79
C GLY A 9 4.95 11.76 0.40
N PRO A 10 3.99 12.68 0.18
CA PRO A 10 3.51 13.61 1.21
C PRO A 10 2.82 12.92 2.39
N LEU A 11 2.29 11.70 2.22
CA LEU A 11 1.64 10.95 3.31
C LEU A 11 2.59 10.69 4.49
N ARG A 12 3.91 10.66 4.25
CA ARG A 12 4.91 10.50 5.30
C ARG A 12 4.94 11.66 6.31
N LYS A 13 4.40 12.82 5.95
CA LYS A 13 4.31 13.98 6.84
C LYS A 13 3.02 13.99 7.65
N GLU A 14 2.05 13.15 7.29
CA GLU A 14 0.72 13.12 7.91
C GLU A 14 0.60 12.08 9.03
N VAL A 15 1.59 11.18 9.15
CA VAL A 15 1.57 10.11 10.14
C VAL A 15 2.83 10.17 10.99
N GLU A 16 2.64 10.26 12.30
CA GLU A 16 3.73 10.23 13.27
C GLU A 16 4.25 8.80 13.51
N GLY A 17 5.50 8.69 13.96
CA GLY A 17 6.11 7.41 14.34
C GLY A 17 6.51 6.53 13.14
N LEU A 18 6.73 7.12 11.97
CA LEU A 18 7.27 6.42 10.81
C LEU A 18 8.78 6.19 10.96
N VAL A 19 9.23 4.99 10.63
CA VAL A 19 10.65 4.65 10.48
C VAL A 19 10.90 4.34 9.01
N GLY A 20 11.72 5.15 8.33
CA GLY A 20 11.98 4.96 6.88
C GLY A 20 10.74 5.16 5.98
N GLY A 21 9.68 5.80 6.49
CA GLY A 21 8.38 5.90 5.80
C GLY A 21 7.50 4.67 5.95
N GLU A 22 7.83 3.77 6.88
CA GLU A 22 7.04 2.60 7.24
C GLU A 22 6.55 2.70 8.68
N LYS A 23 5.37 2.15 8.96
CA LYS A 23 4.77 2.06 10.29
C LYS A 23 4.16 0.69 10.47
N VAL A 24 4.39 0.10 11.64
CA VAL A 24 3.76 -1.16 12.03
C VAL A 24 2.42 -0.84 12.68
N LEU A 25 1.38 -1.59 12.30
CA LEU A 25 0.05 -1.51 12.91
C LEU A 25 -0.33 -2.87 13.48
N ASP A 26 -0.88 -2.85 14.69
CA ASP A 26 -1.58 -3.99 15.26
C ASP A 26 -3.09 -3.80 15.02
N LEU A 27 -3.69 -4.69 14.24
CA LEU A 27 -5.09 -4.67 13.86
C LEU A 27 -5.79 -5.98 14.26
N PRO A 28 -7.13 -6.01 14.38
CA PRO A 28 -7.87 -7.25 14.54
C PRO A 28 -7.55 -8.26 13.43
N GLU A 29 -7.64 -9.55 13.73
CA GLU A 29 -7.45 -10.59 12.71
C GLU A 29 -8.49 -10.47 11.60
N GLY A 30 -8.05 -10.61 10.35
CA GLY A 30 -8.92 -10.46 9.19
C GLY A 30 -9.37 -9.02 8.92
N ALA A 31 -8.77 -8.02 9.59
CA ALA A 31 -9.10 -6.63 9.36
C ALA A 31 -8.93 -6.25 7.88
N LYS A 32 -9.78 -5.35 7.43
CA LYS A 32 -9.78 -4.85 6.06
C LYS A 32 -8.79 -3.71 5.89
N VAL A 33 -8.38 -3.51 4.65
CA VAL A 33 -7.53 -2.40 4.24
C VAL A 33 -8.12 -1.04 4.65
N SER A 34 -9.42 -0.86 4.50
CA SER A 34 -10.15 0.34 4.95
C SER A 34 -9.90 0.66 6.43
N GLN A 35 -9.88 -0.36 7.29
CA GLN A 35 -9.65 -0.22 8.72
C GLN A 35 -8.20 0.17 9.03
N ALA A 36 -7.22 -0.30 8.26
CA ALA A 36 -5.83 0.17 8.39
C ALA A 36 -5.69 1.65 8.02
N ILE A 37 -6.39 2.10 6.98
CA ILE A 37 -6.38 3.50 6.53
C ILE A 37 -7.02 4.41 7.58
N GLU A 38 -8.12 3.97 8.16
CA GLU A 38 -8.81 4.67 9.24
C GLU A 38 -7.92 4.78 10.49
N ALA A 39 -7.26 3.67 10.89
CA ALA A 39 -6.32 3.66 12.01
C ALA A 39 -5.13 4.62 11.83
N LEU A 40 -4.79 4.97 10.59
CA LEU A 40 -3.76 5.94 10.26
C LEU A 40 -4.28 7.38 10.14
N GLY A 41 -5.58 7.61 10.24
CA GLY A 41 -6.19 8.93 10.03
C GLY A 41 -6.09 9.43 8.58
N LEU A 42 -5.94 8.50 7.62
CA LEU A 42 -5.71 8.81 6.20
C LEU A 42 -6.96 8.62 5.33
N THR A 43 -8.15 8.49 5.95
CA THR A 43 -9.42 8.33 5.25
C THR A 43 -9.63 9.45 4.22
N GLY A 44 -9.92 9.08 2.97
CA GLY A 44 -10.11 10.01 1.86
C GLY A 44 -8.84 10.63 1.27
N LYS A 45 -7.67 10.42 1.89
CA LYS A 45 -6.38 11.00 1.46
C LYS A 45 -5.51 10.05 0.64
N VAL A 46 -5.93 8.79 0.50
CA VAL A 46 -5.17 7.74 -0.17
C VAL A 46 -5.93 7.18 -1.37
N ARG A 47 -5.18 6.81 -2.41
CA ARG A 47 -5.64 6.07 -3.59
C ARG A 47 -4.56 5.07 -3.96
N MET A 48 -4.97 3.85 -4.32
CA MET A 48 -4.10 2.72 -4.68
C MET A 48 -3.18 2.20 -3.57
N LEU A 49 -3.09 0.87 -3.49
CA LEU A 49 -3.13 0.21 -2.20
C LEU A 49 -2.40 -1.14 -2.16
N MET A 50 -1.24 -1.26 -2.80
CA MET A 50 -0.65 -2.58 -3.00
C MET A 50 -0.57 -3.39 -1.70
N LEU A 51 -1.09 -4.62 -1.76
CA LEU A 51 -0.99 -5.59 -0.68
C LEU A 51 0.02 -6.65 -1.12
N ASN A 52 1.12 -6.77 -0.38
CA ASN A 52 2.22 -7.69 -0.70
C ASN A 52 2.75 -7.52 -2.14
N GLY A 53 2.87 -6.26 -2.58
CA GLY A 53 3.37 -5.90 -3.92
C GLY A 53 2.38 -6.11 -5.06
N ARG A 54 1.13 -6.51 -4.78
CA ARG A 54 0.09 -6.69 -5.79
C ARG A 54 -0.95 -5.58 -5.72
N PRO A 55 -1.41 -5.05 -6.88
CA PRO A 55 -2.47 -4.05 -6.89
C PRO A 55 -3.76 -4.66 -6.33
N LEU A 56 -4.34 -3.97 -5.36
CA LEU A 56 -5.64 -4.31 -4.79
C LEU A 56 -6.69 -3.39 -5.43
N GLN A 57 -7.70 -3.97 -6.08
CA GLN A 57 -8.78 -3.19 -6.72
C GLN A 57 -9.94 -2.89 -5.77
N GLN A 58 -10.10 -3.67 -4.71
CA GLN A 58 -11.21 -3.57 -3.75
C GLN A 58 -10.70 -3.71 -2.31
N ASP A 59 -11.55 -3.38 -1.35
CA ASP A 59 -11.26 -3.53 0.07
C ASP A 59 -11.09 -5.01 0.45
N GLY A 60 -9.84 -5.45 0.58
CA GLY A 60 -9.47 -6.82 0.88
C GLY A 60 -9.18 -7.04 2.36
N SER A 61 -9.36 -8.27 2.83
CA SER A 61 -8.88 -8.68 4.14
C SER A 61 -7.36 -8.82 4.12
N MET A 62 -6.73 -8.43 5.23
CA MET A 62 -5.30 -8.58 5.45
C MET A 62 -5.04 -9.73 6.43
N LYS A 63 -3.82 -10.23 6.40
CA LYS A 63 -3.30 -11.28 7.26
C LYS A 63 -2.06 -10.78 8.03
N GLU A 64 -1.67 -11.54 9.04
CA GLU A 64 -0.45 -11.25 9.78
C GLU A 64 0.79 -11.26 8.87
N GLY A 65 1.65 -10.26 9.05
CA GLY A 65 2.86 -10.07 8.26
C GLY A 65 2.65 -9.34 6.93
N ASP A 66 1.40 -9.01 6.57
CA ASP A 66 1.11 -8.32 5.32
C ASP A 66 1.78 -6.95 5.24
N ARG A 67 2.16 -6.57 4.02
CA ARG A 67 2.75 -5.29 3.68
C ARG A 67 1.82 -4.48 2.80
N LEU A 68 1.36 -3.36 3.34
CA LEU A 68 0.47 -2.43 2.68
C LEU A 68 1.25 -1.23 2.17
N MET A 69 1.02 -0.80 0.93
CA MET A 69 1.59 0.43 0.39
C MET A 69 0.48 1.45 0.12
N LEU A 70 0.57 2.61 0.76
CA LEU A 70 -0.38 3.71 0.60
C LEU A 70 0.23 4.86 -0.19
N LEU A 71 -0.50 5.33 -1.19
CA LEU A 71 -0.13 6.48 -2.00
C LEU A 71 -1.23 7.54 -1.98
N PRO A 72 -0.87 8.82 -2.12
CA PRO A 72 -1.84 9.89 -2.34
C PRO A 72 -2.39 9.81 -3.79
N PRO A 73 -3.58 10.37 -4.04
CA PRO A 73 -4.20 10.44 -5.38
C PRO A 73 -3.27 10.94 -6.49
N SER A 74 -2.44 11.94 -6.19
CA SER A 74 -1.49 12.54 -7.15
C SER A 74 -0.42 11.56 -7.64
N LEU A 75 0.00 10.61 -6.81
CA LEU A 75 1.01 9.60 -7.15
C LEU A 75 0.39 8.29 -7.65
N ALA A 76 -0.83 7.99 -7.20
CA ALA A 76 -1.55 6.77 -7.53
C ALA A 76 -1.79 6.62 -9.05
N TYR A 77 -2.07 7.71 -9.76
CA TYR A 77 -2.34 7.67 -11.21
C TYR A 77 -1.12 7.19 -12.01
N ASN A 78 0.06 7.77 -11.76
CA ASN A 78 1.28 7.36 -12.46
C ASN A 78 1.65 5.90 -12.14
N MET A 79 1.41 5.47 -10.90
CA MET A 79 1.68 4.10 -10.49
C MET A 79 0.65 3.11 -11.08
N TYR A 80 -0.62 3.51 -11.25
CA TYR A 80 -1.63 2.75 -11.98
C TYR A 80 -1.19 2.49 -13.41
N VAL A 81 -0.77 3.56 -14.10
CA VAL A 81 -0.36 3.49 -15.51
C VAL A 81 0.86 2.59 -15.64
N ALA A 82 1.88 2.79 -14.81
CA ALA A 82 3.05 1.92 -14.79
C ALA A 82 2.64 0.45 -14.57
N THR A 83 1.93 0.13 -13.50
CA THR A 83 1.64 -1.27 -13.14
C THR A 83 0.73 -2.00 -14.15
N ASN A 84 -0.27 -1.31 -14.72
CA ASN A 84 -1.24 -1.93 -15.62
C ASN A 84 -0.84 -1.87 -17.10
N PHE A 85 -0.09 -0.86 -17.52
CA PHE A 85 0.32 -0.66 -18.92
C PHE A 85 1.82 -0.91 -19.16
N LEU A 86 2.56 -1.38 -18.15
CA LEU A 86 3.90 -1.93 -18.37
C LEU A 86 3.83 -2.98 -19.49
N ALA A 87 4.63 -2.77 -20.53
CA ALA A 87 4.74 -3.69 -21.65
C ALA A 87 5.03 -5.11 -21.14
N PRO A 88 4.47 -6.16 -21.76
CA PRO A 88 4.64 -7.55 -21.32
C PRO A 88 6.11 -7.93 -21.10
N SER A 89 7.01 -7.42 -21.94
CA SER A 89 8.47 -7.61 -21.84
C SER A 89 9.06 -7.13 -20.51
N VAL A 90 8.59 -6.00 -19.98
CA VAL A 90 9.08 -5.45 -18.71
C VAL A 90 8.53 -6.25 -17.51
N ARG A 91 7.33 -6.83 -17.63
CA ARG A 91 6.77 -7.73 -16.60
C ARG A 91 7.58 -9.02 -16.48
N GLU A 92 8.06 -9.58 -17.60
CA GLU A 92 8.92 -10.76 -17.58
C GLU A 92 10.29 -10.48 -16.97
N ASP A 93 10.88 -9.32 -17.24
CA ASP A 93 12.19 -8.92 -16.69
C ASP A 93 12.16 -8.76 -15.16
N ILE A 94 11.08 -8.17 -14.63
CA ILE A 94 10.88 -8.03 -13.18
C ILE A 94 10.70 -9.41 -12.52
N ARG A 95 9.97 -10.33 -13.17
CA ARG A 95 9.73 -11.68 -12.63
C ARG A 95 10.98 -12.55 -12.61
N LYS A 96 11.94 -12.31 -13.51
CA LYS A 96 13.24 -13.01 -13.53
C LYS A 96 14.23 -12.51 -12.47
N LYS A 97 13.99 -11.34 -11.85
CA LYS A 97 14.88 -10.71 -10.86
C LYS A 97 14.41 -10.87 -9.40
N SER A 98 13.27 -11.51 -9.16
CA SER A 98 12.73 -11.79 -7.82
C SER A 98 12.83 -13.27 -7.49
#